data_AF-A0A8D8E3S5-F1
#
_entry.id   AF-A0A8D8E3S5-F1
#
_cell.length_a   1.000
_cell.length_b   1.000
_cell.length_c   1.000
_cell.angle_alpha   90.00
_cell.angle_beta   90.00
_cell.angle_gamma   90.00
#
_symmetry.space_group_name_H-M   'P 1'
#
loop_
_entity.id
_entity.type
_entity.pdbx_description
1 polymer ?
#
loop_
_entity_poly.entity_id
_entity_poly.type
_entity_poly.pdbx_seq_one_letter_code
_entity_poly.pdbx_strand_id
1 'polypeptide(L)'
;MDILQQMNLTDFTLYDLINVKGVEDTIDRFPLMASPVPSTILIAIYLYFIYKWGPNYMENRKPFDLKLVIAAYNIFQVAACSYLVMSVSLPLGILNSVISKWESNFNHFSAILGSFSPRFYF
;
A
#
# COMPACT_ATOMS: atom_id res chain seq x y z
N MET A 1 24.47 24.18 35.31
CA MET A 1 24.35 23.57 33.97
C MET A 1 22.87 23.56 33.67
N ASP A 2 22.42 24.70 33.19
CA ASP A 2 21.11 25.22 33.51
C ASP A 2 20.11 24.81 32.42
N ILE A 3 18.83 24.89 32.75
CA ILE A 3 17.67 24.51 31.93
C ILE A 3 17.79 25.02 30.47
N LEU A 4 18.49 26.15 30.25
CA LEU A 4 18.80 26.70 28.94
C LEU A 4 19.64 25.76 28.05
N GLN A 5 20.59 25.03 28.61
CA GLN A 5 21.39 24.06 27.86
C GLN A 5 20.56 22.81 27.53
N GLN A 6 19.66 22.42 28.43
CA GLN A 6 18.73 21.32 28.19
C GLN A 6 17.71 21.67 27.08
N MET A 7 17.22 22.93 27.05
CA MET A 7 16.34 23.43 25.98
C MET A 7 17.04 23.51 24.60
N ASN A 8 18.29 23.95 24.55
CA ASN A 8 19.05 23.97 23.28
C ASN A 8 19.34 22.55 22.76
N LEU A 9 19.59 21.59 23.65
CA LEU A 9 19.80 20.18 23.30
C LEU A 9 18.52 19.54 22.78
N THR A 10 17.36 19.84 23.37
CA THR A 10 16.06 19.33 22.89
C THR A 10 15.66 19.94 21.57
N ASP A 11 15.91 21.24 21.36
CA ASP A 11 15.65 21.91 20.09
C ASP A 11 16.50 21.29 18.98
N PHE A 12 17.82 21.21 19.16
CA PHE A 12 18.73 20.61 18.16
C PHE A 12 18.29 19.18 17.78
N THR A 13 17.93 18.35 18.76
CA THR A 13 17.51 16.96 18.50
C THR A 13 16.14 16.89 17.83
N LEU A 14 15.19 17.75 18.23
CA LEU A 14 13.83 17.73 17.68
C LEU A 14 13.79 18.25 16.24
N TYR A 15 14.56 19.31 15.93
CA TYR A 15 14.68 19.85 14.56
C TYR A 15 15.26 18.82 13.59
N ASP A 16 16.28 18.07 14.00
CA ASP A 16 16.87 17.01 13.18
C ASP A 16 15.91 15.83 12.97
N LEU A 17 15.03 15.52 13.93
CA LEU A 17 14.02 14.47 13.80
C LEU A 17 12.83 14.85 12.90
N ILE A 18 12.44 16.13 12.85
CA ILE A 18 11.35 16.59 11.98
C ILE A 18 11.83 16.95 10.57
N ASN A 19 13.10 17.32 10.42
CA ASN A 19 13.73 17.69 9.16
C ASN A 19 14.74 16.62 8.70
N VAL A 20 14.35 15.36 8.85
CA VAL A 20 15.09 14.22 8.31
C VAL A 20 15.05 14.32 6.79
N LYS A 21 16.12 14.83 6.20
CA LYS A 21 16.32 14.77 4.75
C LYS A 21 16.49 13.32 4.33
N GLY A 22 15.84 12.94 3.24
CA GLY A 22 16.04 11.64 2.62
C GLY A 22 17.47 11.49 2.11
N VAL A 23 17.88 10.24 1.86
CA VAL A 23 19.18 9.92 1.27
C VAL A 23 19.29 10.44 -0.18
N GLU A 24 18.15 10.74 -0.81
CA GLU A 24 18.07 11.14 -2.23
C GLU A 24 17.13 12.35 -2.44
N ASP A 25 17.70 13.47 -2.91
CA ASP A 25 17.00 14.74 -3.14
C ASP A 25 15.83 14.66 -4.15
N THR A 26 15.82 13.64 -5.01
CA THR A 26 14.75 13.40 -5.98
C THR A 26 13.48 12.93 -5.29
N ILE A 27 13.61 12.12 -4.23
CA ILE A 27 12.48 11.54 -3.50
C ILE A 27 11.86 12.57 -2.55
N ASP A 28 12.70 13.43 -1.96
CA ASP A 28 12.27 14.51 -1.06
C ASP A 28 11.38 15.57 -1.74
N ARG A 29 11.41 15.66 -3.07
CA ARG A 29 10.53 16.53 -3.85
C ARG A 29 9.11 15.99 -3.97
N PHE A 30 8.87 14.71 -3.67
CA PHE A 30 7.53 14.16 -3.70
C PHE A 30 6.68 14.69 -2.54
N PRO A 31 5.41 15.05 -2.81
CA PRO A 31 4.52 15.49 -1.76
C PRO A 31 4.36 14.38 -0.71
N LEU A 32 4.39 14.76 0.57
CA LEU A 32 4.35 13.87 1.75
C LEU A 32 5.63 13.06 2.05
N MET A 33 6.70 13.17 1.24
CA MET A 33 7.98 12.48 1.50
C MET A 33 9.07 13.38 2.10
N ALA A 34 8.92 14.71 2.02
CA ALA A 34 9.90 15.68 2.53
C ALA A 34 10.12 15.64 4.05
N SER A 35 9.18 15.11 4.82
CA SER A 35 9.26 14.97 6.28
C SER A 35 8.27 13.90 6.74
N PRO A 36 8.52 13.21 7.86
CA PRO A 36 7.52 12.31 8.48
C PRO A 36 6.33 13.06 9.10
N VAL A 37 6.42 14.39 9.24
CA VAL A 37 5.37 15.20 9.90
C VAL A 37 4.07 15.25 9.08
N PRO A 38 4.06 15.60 7.77
CA PRO A 38 2.84 15.61 6.96
C PRO A 38 2.12 14.27 6.90
N SER A 39 2.84 13.15 6.79
CA SER A 39 2.26 11.81 6.76
C SER A 39 1.61 11.43 8.11
N THR A 40 2.27 11.75 9.23
CA THR A 40 1.75 11.52 10.58
C THR A 40 0.47 12.32 10.84
N ILE A 41 0.43 13.59 10.41
CA ILE A 41 -0.76 14.44 10.52
C ILE A 41 -1.93 13.86 9.71
N LEU A 42 -1.67 13.40 8.48
CA LEU A 42 -2.70 12.81 7.63
C LEU A 42 -3.31 11.56 8.28
N ILE A 43 -2.48 10.69 8.86
CA ILE A 43 -2.94 9.51 9.61
C ILE A 43 -3.78 9.92 10.82
N ALA A 44 -3.32 10.90 11.60
CA ALA A 44 -4.05 11.38 12.77
C ALA A 44 -5.44 11.93 12.40
N ILE A 45 -5.52 12.71 11.30
CA ILE A 45 -6.79 13.23 10.77
C ILE A 45 -7.70 12.09 10.32
N TYR A 46 -7.15 11.11 9.59
CA TYR A 46 -7.89 9.93 9.13
C TYR A 46 -8.48 9.12 10.31
N LEU A 47 -7.68 8.87 11.35
CA LEU A 47 -8.14 8.16 12.55
C LEU A 47 -9.22 8.94 13.29
N TYR A 48 -9.05 10.25 13.46
CA TYR A 48 -10.07 11.11 14.06
C TYR A 48 -11.40 11.03 13.28
N PHE A 49 -11.30 11.10 11.95
CA PHE A 49 -12.46 11.02 11.07
C PHE A 49 -13.19 9.68 11.20
N ILE A 50 -12.46 8.56 11.22
CA ILE A 50 -13.07 7.22 11.31
C ILE A 50 -13.64 6.91 12.69
N TYR A 51 -12.98 7.32 13.78
CA TYR A 51 -13.41 6.93 15.12
C TYR A 51 -14.45 7.86 15.74
N LYS A 52 -14.36 9.17 15.49
CA LYS A 52 -15.30 10.13 16.06
C LYS A 52 -16.33 10.62 15.05
N TRP A 53 -15.87 11.11 13.92
CA TRP A 53 -16.75 11.85 13.01
C TRP A 53 -17.68 10.94 12.21
N GLY A 54 -17.13 9.85 11.64
CA GLY A 54 -17.85 8.88 10.83
C GLY A 54 -19.00 8.20 11.58
N PRO A 55 -18.80 7.59 12.76
CA PRO A 55 -19.84 6.89 13.50
C PRO A 55 -20.97 7.84 13.94
N ASN A 56 -20.63 9.02 14.46
CA ASN A 56 -21.61 10.03 14.87
C ASN A 56 -22.45 10.53 13.67
N TYR A 57 -21.84 10.64 12.49
CA TYR A 57 -22.56 11.03 11.27
C TYR A 57 -23.47 9.90 10.73
N MET A 58 -23.08 8.64 10.95
CA MET A 58 -23.82 7.46 10.48
C MET A 58 -24.90 6.97 11.46
N GLU A 59 -24.90 7.43 12.71
CA GLU A 59 -25.82 6.98 13.78
C GLU A 59 -27.31 7.13 13.40
N ASN A 60 -27.66 8.18 12.68
CA ASN A 60 -29.06 8.49 12.32
C ASN A 60 -29.38 8.25 10.83
N ARG A 61 -28.53 7.53 10.09
CA ARG A 61 -28.65 7.35 8.63
C ARG A 61 -28.59 5.87 8.24
N LYS A 62 -29.35 5.47 7.21
CA LYS A 62 -29.24 4.13 6.61
C LYS A 62 -27.86 3.98 5.93
N PRO A 63 -27.29 2.75 5.91
CA PRO A 63 -26.00 2.51 5.28
C PRO A 63 -26.01 2.89 3.80
N PHE A 64 -24.95 3.55 3.34
CA PHE A 64 -24.79 3.93 1.95
C PHE A 64 -24.54 2.69 1.07
N ASP A 65 -25.20 2.60 -0.08
CA ASP A 65 -24.86 1.58 -1.07
C ASP A 65 -23.61 1.99 -1.85
N LEU A 66 -22.47 1.59 -1.31
CA LEU A 66 -21.14 1.88 -1.86
C LEU A 66 -20.68 0.84 -2.88
N LYS A 67 -21.53 -0.13 -3.27
CA LYS A 67 -21.11 -1.25 -4.15
C LYS A 67 -20.45 -0.77 -5.44
N LEU A 68 -21.03 0.24 -6.09
CA LEU A 68 -20.49 0.78 -7.34
C LEU A 68 -19.18 1.54 -7.11
N VAL A 69 -19.07 2.29 -6.03
CA VAL A 69 -17.85 3.03 -5.65
C VAL A 69 -16.71 2.06 -5.34
N ILE A 70 -17.00 1.01 -4.57
CA ILE A 70 -16.05 -0.05 -4.22
C ILE A 70 -15.63 -0.83 -5.47
N ALA A 71 -16.57 -1.16 -6.36
CA ALA A 71 -16.26 -1.83 -7.62
C ALA A 71 -15.34 -0.98 -8.51
N ALA A 72 -15.64 0.32 -8.66
CA ALA A 72 -14.81 1.25 -9.42
C ALA A 72 -13.41 1.39 -8.81
N TYR A 73 -13.32 1.50 -7.47
CA TYR A 73 -12.06 1.55 -6.74
C TYR A 73 -11.22 0.28 -6.98
N ASN A 74 -11.83 -0.90 -6.90
CA ASN A 74 -11.12 -2.16 -7.14
C ASN A 74 -10.59 -2.27 -8.58
N ILE A 75 -11.38 -1.84 -9.58
CA ILE A 75 -10.95 -1.81 -10.98
C ILE A 75 -9.76 -0.86 -11.14
N PHE A 76 -9.84 0.35 -10.59
CA PHE A 76 -8.75 1.30 -10.59
C PHE A 76 -7.50 0.73 -9.90
N GLN A 77 -7.67 0.06 -8.77
CA GLN A 77 -6.57 -0.57 -8.03
C GLN A 77 -5.90 -1.68 -8.83
N VAL A 78 -6.66 -2.53 -9.53
CA VAL A 78 -6.10 -3.57 -10.42
C VAL A 78 -5.34 -2.92 -11.57
N ALA A 79 -5.85 -1.84 -12.16
CA ALA A 79 -5.16 -1.10 -13.21
C ALA A 79 -3.86 -0.43 -12.71
N ALA A 80 -3.88 0.18 -11.52
CA ALA A 80 -2.70 0.79 -10.92
C ALA A 80 -1.63 -0.26 -10.57
N CYS A 81 -2.03 -1.37 -9.94
CA CYS A 81 -1.13 -2.47 -9.63
C CYS A 81 -0.57 -3.11 -10.89
N SER A 82 -1.38 -3.31 -11.94
CA SER A 82 -0.91 -3.88 -13.19
C SER A 82 0.10 -2.96 -13.89
N TYR A 83 -0.12 -1.65 -13.88
CA TYR A 83 0.84 -0.66 -14.38
C TYR A 83 2.17 -0.73 -13.62
N LEU A 84 2.14 -0.75 -12.28
CA LEU A 84 3.36 -0.85 -11.47
C LEU A 84 4.12 -2.15 -11.76
N VAL A 85 3.40 -3.28 -11.83
CA VAL A 85 4.00 -4.57 -12.17
C VAL A 85 4.62 -4.53 -13.57
N MET A 86 3.96 -3.94 -14.57
CA MET A 86 4.53 -3.79 -15.91
C MET A 86 5.79 -2.93 -15.88
N SER A 87 5.77 -1.77 -15.20
CA SER A 87 6.92 -0.86 -15.14
C SER A 87 8.16 -1.47 -14.48
N VAL A 88 7.97 -2.34 -13.47
CA VAL A 88 9.07 -2.99 -12.75
C VAL A 88 9.50 -4.29 -13.43
N SER A 89 8.55 -5.05 -13.97
CA SER A 89 8.80 -6.38 -14.55
C SER A 89 9.46 -6.32 -15.93
N LEU A 90 9.14 -5.31 -16.74
CA LEU A 90 9.70 -5.13 -18.09
C LEU A 90 11.23 -4.93 -18.09
N PRO A 91 11.83 -4.04 -17.27
CA PRO A 91 13.28 -3.86 -17.23
C PRO A 91 14.03 -5.01 -16.53
N LEU A 92 13.36 -5.79 -15.69
CA LEU A 92 14.00 -6.85 -14.89
C LEU A 92 13.87 -8.27 -15.50
N GLY A 93 13.13 -8.44 -16.59
CA GLY A 93 12.90 -9.75 -17.23
C GLY A 93 12.13 -10.76 -16.35
N ILE A 94 11.57 -10.30 -15.22
CA ILE A 94 10.89 -11.12 -14.22
C ILE A 94 9.64 -11.78 -14.80
N LEU A 95 9.00 -11.15 -15.80
CA LEU A 95 7.78 -11.64 -16.42
C LEU A 95 7.96 -13.06 -16.98
N ASN A 96 9.05 -13.33 -17.69
CA ASN A 96 9.33 -14.65 -18.27
C ASN A 96 9.55 -15.71 -17.18
N SER A 97 10.22 -15.33 -16.09
CA SER A 97 10.45 -16.20 -14.93
C SER A 97 9.17 -16.50 -14.15
N VAL A 98 8.27 -15.51 -14.01
CA VAL A 98 6.99 -15.70 -13.34
C VAL A 98 6.03 -16.53 -14.20
N ILE A 99 5.95 -16.25 -15.50
CA ILE A 99 5.09 -17.00 -16.44
C ILE A 99 5.52 -18.46 -16.51
N SER A 100 6.82 -18.73 -16.69
CA SER A 100 7.32 -20.12 -16.73
C SER A 100 7.08 -20.88 -15.42
N LYS A 101 7.24 -20.22 -14.27
CA LYS A 101 6.96 -20.82 -12.96
C LYS A 101 5.47 -21.07 -12.74
N TRP A 102 4.62 -20.16 -13.22
CA TRP A 102 3.18 -20.33 -13.17
C TRP A 102 2.71 -21.48 -14.08
N GLU A 103 3.22 -21.55 -15.31
CA GLU A 103 2.95 -22.63 -16.26
C GLU A 103 3.40 -23.99 -15.72
N SER A 104 4.57 -24.06 -15.11
CA SER A 104 5.06 -25.28 -14.43
C SER A 104 4.13 -25.74 -13.30
N ASN A 105 3.68 -24.83 -12.44
CA ASN A 105 2.75 -25.16 -11.35
C ASN A 105 1.37 -25.59 -11.89
N PHE A 106 0.90 -24.95 -12.95
CA PHE A 106 -0.37 -25.30 -13.59
C PHE A 106 -0.31 -26.70 -14.22
N ASN A 107 0.80 -27.01 -14.91
CA ASN A 107 1.03 -28.32 -15.51
C ASN A 107 1.16 -29.43 -14.46
N HIS A 108 1.78 -29.14 -13.31
CA HIS A 108 1.84 -30.08 -12.19
C HIS A 108 0.45 -30.31 -11.57
N PHE A 109 -0.35 -29.25 -11.43
CA PHE A 109 -1.71 -29.34 -10.90
C PHE A 109 -2.67 -30.09 -11.84
N SER A 110 -2.59 -29.82 -13.15
CA SER A 110 -3.39 -30.52 -14.15
C SER A 110 -3.02 -32.01 -14.25
N ALA A 111 -1.75 -32.36 -14.03
CA ALA A 111 -1.31 -33.75 -13.91
C ALA A 111 -1.89 -34.47 -12.68
N ILE A 112 -1.96 -33.79 -11.53
CA ILE A 112 -2.59 -34.32 -10.31
C ILE A 112 -4.09 -34.54 -10.51
N LEU A 113 -4.78 -33.58 -11.14
CA LEU A 113 -6.21 -33.72 -11.43
C LEU A 113 -6.50 -34.77 -12.50
N GLY A 114 -5.65 -34.87 -13.53
CA GLY A 114 -5.72 -35.91 -14.55
C GLY A 114 -5.49 -37.32 -13.99
N SER A 115 -4.62 -37.44 -12.98
CA SER A 115 -4.43 -38.67 -12.19
C SER A 115 -5.68 -39.06 -11.37
N PHE A 116 -6.61 -38.14 -11.15
CA PHE A 116 -7.84 -38.35 -10.39
C PHE A 116 -9.06 -38.62 -11.28
N SER A 117 -8.89 -38.68 -12.60
CA SER A 117 -9.96 -39.09 -13.51
C SER A 117 -10.17 -40.61 -13.40
N PRO A 118 -11.31 -41.11 -12.87
CA PRO A 118 -11.66 -42.51 -13.05
C PRO A 118 -11.79 -42.76 -14.55
N ARG A 119 -10.99 -43.70 -15.05
CA ARG A 119 -11.00 -44.11 -16.45
C ARG A 119 -12.30 -44.89 -16.68
N PHE A 120 -13.39 -44.19 -16.92
CA PHE A 120 -14.62 -44.80 -17.39
C PHE A 120 -14.37 -45.27 -18.82
N TYR A 121 -14.01 -46.54 -18.95
CA TYR A 121 -14.07 -47.28 -20.20
C TYR A 121 -15.55 -47.48 -20.55
N PHE A 122 -16.04 -46.70 -21.50
CA PHE A 122 -17.21 -47.02 -22.32
C PHE A 122 -16.79 -46.89 -23.78
#